data_AF-A0A945MZH7-F1
#
_entry.id   AF-A0A945MZH7-F1
#
_cell.length_a   1.000
_cell.length_b   1.000
_cell.length_c   1.000
_cell.angle_alpha   90.00
_cell.angle_beta   90.00
_cell.angle_gamma   90.00
#
_symmetry.space_group_name_H-M   'P 1'
#
loop_
_entity.id
_entity.type
_entity.pdbx_description
1 polymer ?
#
loop_
_entity_poly.entity_id
_entity_poly.type
_entity_poly.pdbx_seq_one_letter_code
_entity_poly.pdbx_strand_id
1 'polypeptide(L)' 'MRKSRLSHCKQDRLIEHFVSGSTALTAASLCGVNRKT' A
#
# COMPACT_ATOMS: atom_id res chain seq x y z
N MET A 1 15.95 7.43 -2.25
CA MET A 1 14.77 7.00 -3.04
C MET A 1 14.02 8.24 -3.45
N ARG A 2 13.90 8.54 -4.74
CA ARG A 2 13.03 9.63 -5.22
C ARG A 2 11.61 9.23 -4.79
N LYS A 3 10.93 10.02 -3.93
CA LYS A 3 9.54 9.75 -3.54
C LYS A 3 8.64 10.02 -4.75
N SER A 4 8.51 9.06 -5.65
CA SER A 4 7.48 9.07 -6.66
C SER A 4 6.16 8.71 -6.00
N ARG A 5 5.12 9.50 -6.28
CA ARG A 5 3.76 9.22 -5.83
C ARG A 5 3.35 7.83 -6.32
N LEU A 6 2.74 7.04 -5.44
CA LEU A 6 2.13 5.77 -5.81
C LEU A 6 1.08 6.00 -6.90
N SER A 7 1.00 5.07 -7.86
CA SER A 7 -0.10 5.04 -8.83
C SER A 7 -1.43 4.90 -8.09
N HIS A 8 -2.48 5.56 -8.55
CA HIS A 8 -3.81 5.56 -7.93
C HIS A 8 -4.30 4.14 -7.61
N CYS A 9 -4.18 3.21 -8.57
CA CYS A 9 -4.53 1.80 -8.40
C CYS A 9 -3.88 1.11 -7.18
N LYS A 10 -2.63 1.46 -6.86
CA LYS A 10 -1.94 0.91 -5.69
C LYS A 10 -2.39 1.60 -4.40
N GLN A 11 -2.78 2.86 -4.45
CA GLN A 11 -3.34 3.58 -3.30
C GLN A 11 -4.72 3.03 -2.95
N ASP A 12 -5.58 2.82 -3.95
CA ASP A 12 -6.93 2.26 -3.74
C ASP A 12 -6.86 0.88 -3.08
N ARG A 13 -6.01 -0.03 -3.60
CA ARG A 13 -5.80 -1.35 -2.98
C ARG A 13 -5.26 -1.27 -1.55
N LEU A 14 -4.35 -0.33 -1.27
CA LEU A 14 -3.87 -0.12 0.10
C LEU A 14 -5.02 0.31 1.02
N ILE A 15 -5.87 1.24 0.57
CA ILE A 15 -7.03 1.72 1.31
C ILE A 15 -8.00 0.56 1.58
N GLU A 16 -8.33 -0.26 0.57
CA GLU A 16 -9.21 -1.43 0.72
C GLU A 16 -8.70 -2.40 1.79
N HIS A 17 -7.40 -2.68 1.80
CA HIS A 17 -6.78 -3.55 2.80
C HIS A 17 -6.86 -2.94 4.21
N PHE A 18 -6.65 -1.64 4.35
CA PHE A 18 -6.77 -0.97 5.66
C PHE A 18 -8.21 -0.93 6.16
N VAL A 19 -9.18 -0.64 5.28
CA VAL A 19 -10.62 -0.71 5.61
C VAL A 19 -11.02 -2.13 6.04
N SER A 20 -10.42 -3.15 5.43
CA SER A 20 -10.60 -4.56 5.80
C SER A 20 -9.85 -4.98 7.07
N GLY A 21 -9.18 -4.04 7.76
CA GLY A 21 -8.43 -4.30 9.01
C GLY A 21 -7.08 -4.99 8.81
N SER A 22 -6.55 -5.02 7.59
CA SER A 22 -5.23 -5.60 7.33
C SER A 22 -4.11 -4.73 7.89
N THR A 23 -3.05 -5.37 8.39
CA THR A 23 -1.87 -4.64 8.86
C THR A 23 -1.11 -4.02 7.67
N ALA A 24 -0.37 -2.95 7.94
CA ALA A 24 0.51 -2.33 6.95
C ALA A 24 1.57 -3.30 6.39
N LEU A 25 1.95 -4.35 7.15
CA LEU A 25 2.87 -5.38 6.65
C LEU A 25 2.20 -6.19 5.54
N THR A 26 1.00 -6.69 5.83
CA THR A 26 0.22 -7.53 4.93
C THR A 26 -0.19 -6.75 3.68
N ALA A 27 -0.71 -5.54 3.84
CA ALA A 27 -1.13 -4.68 2.74
C ALA A 27 0.06 -4.32 1.83
N ALA A 28 1.23 -4.02 2.41
CA ALA A 28 2.43 -3.71 1.64
C ALA A 28 2.93 -4.90 0.80
N SER A 29 2.95 -6.09 1.40
CA SER A 29 3.31 -7.33 0.70
C SER A 29 2.34 -7.68 -0.43
N LEU A 30 1.03 -7.51 -0.21
CA LEU A 30 0.00 -7.78 -1.21
C LEU A 30 0.01 -6.76 -2.36
N CYS A 31 0.27 -5.47 -2.06
CA CYS A 31 0.33 -4.41 -3.06
C CYS A 31 1.70 -4.27 -3.74
N GLY A 32 2.71 -5.02 -3.30
CA GLY A 32 4.09 -4.92 -3.81
C GLY A 32 4.71 -3.55 -3.56
N VAL A 33 4.40 -2.91 -2.43
CA VAL A 33 4.93 -1.60 -2.04
C VAL A 33 5.91 -1.73 -0.90
N ASN A 34 6.89 -0.83 -0.82
CA ASN A 34 7.76 -0.79 0.34
C ASN A 34 6.95 -0.27 1.54
N ARG A 35 6.95 -1.01 2.66
CA ARG A 35 6.28 -0.65 3.93
C ARG A 35 6.62 0.76 4.44
N LYS A 36 7.80 1.30 4.09
CA LYS A 36 8.23 2.67 4.47
C LYS A 36 7.70 3.78 3.54
N THR A 37 6.97 3.42 2.48
CA THR A 37 6.31 4.36 1.55
C THR A 37 4.99 4.79 2.14
#